data_AF-A0A5M3MYS9-F1
#
_entry.id   AF-A0A5M3MYS9-F1
#
_cell.length_a   1.000
_cell.length_b   1.000
_cell.length_c   1.000
_cell.angle_alpha   90.00
_cell.angle_beta   90.00
_cell.angle_gamma   90.00
#
_symmetry.space_group_name_H-M   'P 1'
#
loop_
_entity.id
_entity.type
_entity.pdbx_description
1 polymer ?
#
loop_
_entity_poly.entity_id
_entity_poly.type
_entity_poly.pdbx_seq_one_letter_code
_entity_poly.pdbx_strand_id
1 'polypeptide(L)'
;MTESGLGVPAILAMKMTMWFDIMASMTRSTIPEHLLFYRHLIHGGGWWSDCSGSNDPDLKIDNLTGCPADVLLCIAEITKLAHWKVQESRTRTLSVTQLIARGNIIESNLRMGEQASNQSGYGAMSRPSMSTGLPGMTLRTDTQAMVASIYREAAILYLHSVLSECHPGVPEISRSVAEIKRKLENIMPSYMDRTLIFPIFIVSCLSSDPVSLEVLKGRTLRLQEPFMNCHRTQHAIEAVWIRRATNGGQSVDWRESLRQVGSDLLLV
;
A
#
# COMPACT_ATOMS: atom_id res chain seq x y z
N MET A 1 -4.45 4.54 41.17
CA MET A 1 -4.85 5.25 39.94
C MET A 1 -4.56 4.29 38.80
N THR A 2 -5.59 3.58 38.37
CA THR A 2 -5.49 2.52 37.34
C THR A 2 -5.44 3.18 35.97
N GLU A 3 -4.31 3.05 35.27
CA GLU A 3 -4.22 3.31 33.83
C GLU A 3 -5.22 2.39 33.11
N SER A 4 -6.36 2.96 32.73
CA SER A 4 -7.29 2.30 31.82
C SER A 4 -6.69 2.36 30.42
N GLY A 5 -5.87 1.36 30.07
CA GLY A 5 -5.44 1.15 28.69
C GLY A 5 -6.65 1.05 27.76
N LEU A 6 -6.56 1.65 26.56
CA LEU A 6 -7.62 1.55 25.56
C LEU A 6 -7.89 0.08 25.25
N GLY A 7 -9.16 -0.32 25.26
CA GLY A 7 -9.55 -1.69 24.91
C GLY A 7 -9.20 -2.06 23.46
N VAL A 8 -9.04 -3.36 23.20
CA VAL A 8 -8.81 -3.94 21.86
C VAL A 8 -9.72 -3.37 20.77
N PRO A 9 -11.04 -3.18 20.99
CA PRO A 9 -11.92 -2.59 19.98
C PRO A 9 -11.55 -1.15 19.60
N ALA A 10 -11.08 -0.36 20.57
CA ALA A 10 -10.69 1.03 20.33
C ALA A 10 -9.38 1.12 19.51
N ILE A 11 -8.46 0.19 19.75
CA ILE A 11 -7.23 0.04 18.94
C ILE A 11 -7.60 -0.28 17.48
N LEU A 12 -8.46 -1.26 17.26
CA LEU A 12 -8.90 -1.66 15.93
C LEU A 12 -9.65 -0.54 15.21
N ALA A 13 -10.53 0.18 15.92
CA ALA A 13 -11.23 1.34 15.36
C ALA A 13 -10.24 2.43 14.92
N MET A 14 -9.27 2.80 15.76
CA MET A 14 -8.24 3.79 15.43
C MET A 14 -7.40 3.37 14.22
N LYS A 15 -7.01 2.11 14.17
CA LYS A 15 -6.26 1.50 13.06
C LYS A 15 -7.03 1.58 11.75
N MET A 16 -8.31 1.23 11.78
CA MET A 16 -9.18 1.32 10.61
C MET A 16 -9.40 2.77 10.20
N THR A 17 -9.68 3.69 11.13
CA THR A 17 -9.81 5.11 10.83
C THR A 17 -8.57 5.67 10.13
N MET A 18 -7.38 5.31 10.60
CA MET A 18 -6.12 5.69 9.95
C MET A 18 -6.03 5.13 8.52
N TRP A 19 -6.35 3.85 8.33
CA TRP A 19 -6.40 3.24 6.99
C TRP A 19 -7.38 3.98 6.06
N PHE A 20 -8.64 4.14 6.48
CA PHE A 20 -9.68 4.82 5.72
C PHE A 20 -9.27 6.25 5.37
N ASP A 21 -8.77 7.04 6.31
CA ASP A 21 -8.33 8.42 6.08
C ASP A 21 -7.21 8.48 5.02
N ILE A 22 -6.18 7.62 5.15
CA ILE A 22 -5.05 7.60 4.22
C ILE A 22 -5.50 7.18 2.82
N MET A 23 -6.25 6.09 2.70
CA MET A 23 -6.70 5.58 1.40
C MET A 23 -7.65 6.54 0.70
N ALA A 24 -8.55 7.18 1.45
CA ALA A 24 -9.47 8.17 0.92
C ALA A 24 -8.75 9.46 0.52
N SER A 25 -7.78 9.91 1.32
CA SER A 25 -6.94 11.08 1.01
C SER A 25 -6.04 10.85 -0.20
N MET A 26 -5.48 9.66 -0.34
CA MET A 26 -4.74 9.23 -1.53
C MET A 26 -5.59 9.31 -2.79
N THR A 27 -6.83 8.80 -2.72
CA THR A 27 -7.79 8.81 -3.82
C THR A 27 -8.20 10.24 -4.21
N ARG A 28 -8.48 11.09 -3.21
CA ARG A 28 -8.82 12.51 -3.43
C ARG A 28 -7.63 13.39 -3.80
N SER A 29 -6.40 12.88 -3.66
CA SER A 29 -5.17 13.67 -3.76
C SER A 29 -5.12 14.83 -2.74
N THR A 30 -5.68 14.61 -1.55
CA THR A 30 -5.66 15.54 -0.41
C THR A 30 -4.65 15.09 0.64
N ILE A 31 -4.24 15.98 1.55
CA ILE A 31 -3.41 15.59 2.68
C ILE A 31 -4.28 14.78 3.68
N PRO A 32 -3.81 13.64 4.22
CA PRO A 32 -4.50 12.93 5.29
C PRO A 32 -4.71 13.83 6.52
N GLU A 33 -5.94 13.87 7.04
CA GLU A 33 -6.38 14.87 8.02
C GLU A 33 -5.55 14.81 9.30
N HIS A 34 -5.20 13.60 9.75
CA HIS A 34 -4.51 13.39 11.01
C HIS A 34 -3.06 12.91 10.82
N LEU A 35 -2.38 13.29 9.72
CA LEU A 35 -1.01 12.84 9.43
C LEU A 35 -0.01 13.08 10.57
N LEU A 36 -0.10 14.21 11.27
CA LEU A 36 0.78 14.49 12.41
C LEU A 36 0.55 13.52 13.57
N PHE A 37 -0.72 13.18 13.83
CA PHE A 37 -1.08 12.18 14.82
C PHE A 37 -0.55 10.80 14.41
N TYR A 38 -0.66 10.40 13.15
CA TYR A 38 -0.12 9.12 12.66
C TYR A 38 1.40 9.03 12.79
N ARG A 39 2.13 10.12 12.50
CA ARG A 39 3.59 10.17 12.72
C ARG A 39 3.93 9.94 14.19
N HIS A 40 3.23 10.62 15.09
CA HIS A 40 3.45 10.47 16.52
C HIS A 40 3.10 9.07 17.00
N LEU A 41 1.99 8.51 16.51
CA LEU A 41 1.54 7.17 16.87
C LEU A 41 2.55 6.08 16.47
N ILE A 42 3.13 6.19 15.29
CA ILE A 42 4.02 5.17 14.72
C ILE A 42 5.48 5.35 15.16
N HIS A 43 5.99 6.58 15.21
CA HIS A 43 7.37 6.85 15.65
C HIS A 43 7.51 7.06 17.16
N GLY A 44 6.43 7.39 17.86
CA GLY A 44 6.46 7.73 19.29
C GLY A 44 6.71 6.55 20.21
N GLY A 45 6.85 5.33 19.69
CA GLY A 45 7.34 4.15 20.42
C GLY A 45 6.48 3.69 21.61
N GLY A 46 5.34 4.32 21.87
CA GLY A 46 4.47 4.00 23.01
C GLY A 46 3.54 2.82 22.75
N TRP A 47 2.36 2.89 23.37
CA TRP A 47 1.24 1.94 23.37
C TRP A 47 0.95 1.17 22.06
N TRP A 48 1.26 1.75 20.90
CA TRP A 48 1.16 1.11 19.58
C TRP A 48 2.18 -0.03 19.35
N SER A 49 3.41 0.12 19.86
CA SER A 49 4.43 -0.94 19.86
C SER A 49 4.08 -2.05 20.85
N ASP A 50 3.57 -1.71 22.04
CA ASP A 50 3.17 -2.71 23.06
C ASP A 50 2.01 -3.60 22.59
N CYS A 51 1.06 -3.04 21.85
CA CYS A 51 -0.03 -3.81 21.21
C CYS A 51 0.42 -4.57 19.95
N SER A 52 1.61 -4.27 19.41
CA SER A 52 2.25 -5.04 18.33
C SER A 52 3.16 -6.16 18.89
N GLY A 53 3.56 -6.03 20.17
CA GLY A 53 4.31 -7.01 20.96
C GLY A 53 3.45 -8.03 21.71
N SER A 54 2.12 -7.87 21.74
CA SER A 54 1.23 -8.94 22.16
C SER A 54 1.35 -10.11 21.18
N ASN A 55 1.64 -11.31 21.69
CA ASN A 55 1.65 -12.57 20.92
C ASN A 55 0.27 -12.94 20.32
N ASP A 56 -0.72 -12.06 20.45
CA ASP A 56 -2.03 -12.24 19.85
C ASP A 56 -1.99 -11.81 18.38
N PRO A 57 -2.01 -12.76 17.43
CA PRO A 57 -1.94 -12.46 16.01
C PRO A 57 -3.11 -11.58 15.56
N ASP A 58 -4.29 -11.65 16.20
CA ASP A 58 -5.51 -10.98 15.73
C ASP A 58 -5.50 -9.45 15.96
N LEU A 59 -4.52 -8.93 16.73
CA LEU A 59 -4.38 -7.50 17.05
C LEU A 59 -3.45 -6.72 16.11
N LYS A 60 -2.76 -7.39 15.19
CA LYS A 60 -1.87 -6.75 14.20
C LYS A 60 -2.69 -6.17 13.04
N ILE A 61 -2.50 -4.89 12.72
CA ILE A 61 -3.13 -4.21 11.56
C ILE A 61 -2.90 -5.01 10.29
N ASP A 62 -1.68 -5.53 10.19
CA ASP A 62 -1.15 -6.34 9.11
C ASP A 62 -2.08 -7.52 8.78
N ASN A 63 -2.86 -8.03 9.75
CA ASN A 63 -3.80 -9.12 9.52
C ASN A 63 -5.14 -8.63 8.93
N LEU A 64 -5.53 -7.39 9.20
CA LEU A 64 -6.79 -6.81 8.74
C LEU A 64 -6.65 -6.13 7.38
N THR A 65 -5.56 -5.37 7.18
CA THR A 65 -5.31 -4.60 5.95
C THR A 65 -4.19 -5.17 5.09
N GLY A 66 -3.38 -6.11 5.60
CA GLY A 66 -2.19 -6.60 4.89
C GLY A 66 -1.01 -5.62 4.90
N CYS A 67 -1.22 -4.37 5.31
CA CYS A 67 -0.25 -3.29 5.18
C CYS A 67 0.45 -3.02 6.51
N PRO A 68 1.79 -3.17 6.58
CA PRO A 68 2.55 -2.78 7.76
C PRO A 68 2.34 -1.30 8.10
N ALA A 69 2.28 -0.97 9.39
CA ALA A 69 2.02 0.40 9.84
C ALA A 69 3.03 1.43 9.31
N ASP A 70 4.31 1.07 9.24
CA ASP A 70 5.37 1.92 8.68
C ASP A 70 5.17 2.19 7.19
N VAL A 71 4.71 1.20 6.43
CA VAL A 71 4.38 1.32 5.01
C VAL A 71 3.17 2.21 4.81
N LEU A 72 2.13 2.02 5.64
CA LEU A 72 0.94 2.85 5.61
C LEU A 72 1.26 4.32 5.88
N LEU A 73 2.16 4.61 6.82
CA LEU A 73 2.65 5.96 7.05
C LEU A 73 3.41 6.51 5.83
N CYS A 74 4.25 5.69 5.19
CA CYS A 74 4.92 6.09 3.96
C CYS A 74 3.92 6.41 2.85
N ILE A 75 2.85 5.64 2.68
CA ILE A 75 1.76 5.96 1.73
C ILE A 75 1.16 7.32 2.06
N ALA A 76 0.89 7.62 3.33
CA ALA A 76 0.39 8.91 3.76
C ALA A 76 1.37 10.07 3.44
N GLU A 77 2.68 9.84 3.60
CA GLU A 77 3.72 10.80 3.21
C GLU A 77 3.79 11.02 1.70
N ILE A 78 3.65 9.95 0.91
CA ILE A 78 3.60 10.03 -0.56
C ILE A 78 2.38 10.83 -0.99
N THR A 79 1.22 10.60 -0.37
CA THR A 79 0.00 11.37 -0.62
C THR A 79 0.18 12.85 -0.30
N LYS A 80 0.80 13.19 0.84
CA LYS A 80 1.18 14.57 1.17
C LYS A 80 2.13 15.16 0.11
N LEU A 81 3.12 14.39 -0.35
CA LEU A 81 4.07 14.81 -1.38
C LEU A 81 3.37 15.06 -2.72
N ALA A 82 2.43 14.20 -3.11
CA ALA A 82 1.63 14.36 -4.32
C ALA A 82 0.79 15.64 -4.27
N HIS A 83 0.10 15.89 -3.16
CA HIS A 83 -0.64 17.14 -2.95
C HIS A 83 0.27 18.37 -3.06
N TRP A 84 1.42 18.35 -2.37
CA TRP A 84 2.40 19.43 -2.44
C TRP A 84 2.92 19.64 -3.88
N LYS A 85 3.24 18.59 -4.63
CA LYS A 85 3.68 18.67 -6.03
C LYS A 85 2.64 19.37 -6.91
N VAL A 86 1.36 19.03 -6.74
CA VAL A 86 0.26 19.67 -7.48
C VAL A 86 0.12 21.15 -7.09
N GLN A 87 0.21 21.46 -5.80
CA GLN A 87 0.13 22.83 -5.29
C GLN A 87 1.26 23.71 -5.85
N GLU A 88 2.52 23.27 -5.77
CA GLU A 88 3.67 24.02 -6.28
C GLU A 88 3.68 24.13 -7.81
N SER A 89 3.18 23.11 -8.50
CA SER A 89 3.00 23.16 -9.95
C SER A 89 2.01 24.27 -10.34
N ARG A 90 0.91 24.43 -9.57
CA ARG A 90 -0.09 25.48 -9.82
C ARG A 90 0.48 26.88 -9.57
N THR A 91 1.31 27.06 -8.55
CA THR A 91 1.99 28.33 -8.25
C THR A 91 3.26 28.57 -9.08
N ARG A 92 3.65 27.62 -9.94
CA ARG A 92 4.88 27.63 -10.76
C ARG A 92 6.17 27.76 -9.95
N THR A 93 6.16 27.21 -8.73
CA THR A 93 7.30 27.24 -7.79
C THR A 93 7.89 25.86 -7.52
N LEU A 94 7.44 24.84 -8.26
CA LEU A 94 7.91 23.45 -8.09
C LEU A 94 9.42 23.33 -8.32
N SER A 95 10.16 23.05 -7.25
CA SER A 95 11.55 22.63 -7.31
C SER A 95 11.65 21.12 -7.49
N VAL A 96 12.16 20.69 -8.64
CA VAL A 96 12.42 19.26 -8.93
C VAL A 96 13.43 18.68 -7.95
N THR A 97 14.48 19.42 -7.60
CA THR A 97 15.47 18.98 -6.61
C THR A 97 14.83 18.70 -5.25
N GLN A 98 13.92 19.58 -4.80
CA GLN A 98 13.22 19.38 -3.53
C GLN A 98 12.23 18.21 -3.61
N LEU A 99 11.55 18.02 -4.75
CA LEU A 99 10.67 16.89 -4.99
C LEU A 99 11.44 15.56 -4.85
N ILE A 100 12.57 15.43 -5.53
CA ILE A 100 13.42 14.24 -5.46
C ILE A 100 13.99 14.04 -4.05
N ALA A 101 14.51 15.10 -3.41
CA ALA A 101 15.04 14.99 -2.05
C ALA A 101 13.99 14.49 -1.03
N ARG A 102 12.75 15.00 -1.11
CA ARG A 102 11.64 14.51 -0.27
C ARG A 102 11.26 13.07 -0.62
N GLY A 103 11.24 12.72 -1.90
CA GLY A 103 10.98 11.35 -2.35
C GLY A 103 12.00 10.34 -1.83
N ASN A 104 13.29 10.66 -1.93
CA ASN A 104 14.38 9.79 -1.48
C ASN A 104 14.30 9.48 0.03
N ILE A 105 13.88 10.44 0.86
CA ILE A 105 13.65 10.20 2.29
C ILE A 105 12.58 9.12 2.49
N ILE A 106 11.44 9.26 1.80
CA ILE A 106 10.34 8.29 1.89
C ILE A 106 10.78 6.92 1.38
N GLU A 107 11.47 6.87 0.24
CA GLU A 107 11.96 5.62 -0.33
C GLU A 107 12.95 4.92 0.61
N SER A 108 13.86 5.66 1.24
CA SER A 108 14.80 5.11 2.22
C SER A 108 14.07 4.46 3.40
N ASN A 109 12.99 5.07 3.90
CA ASN A 109 12.18 4.51 4.99
C ASN A 109 11.49 3.20 4.56
N LEU A 110 10.94 3.15 3.35
CA LEU A 110 10.33 1.95 2.78
C LEU A 110 11.32 0.79 2.68
N ARG A 111 12.56 1.07 2.23
CA ARG A 111 13.65 0.09 2.06
C ARG A 111 14.27 -0.35 3.39
N MET A 112 14.40 0.55 4.37
CA MET A 112 14.89 0.21 5.72
C MET A 112 13.96 -0.79 6.42
N GLY A 113 12.64 -0.60 6.31
CA GLY A 113 11.68 -1.54 6.87
C GLY A 113 11.74 -2.94 6.25
N GLU A 114 12.08 -3.05 4.96
CA GLU A 114 12.30 -4.33 4.29
C GLU A 114 13.54 -5.07 4.85
N GLN A 115 14.65 -4.35 5.05
CA GLN A 115 15.88 -4.94 5.61
C GLN A 115 15.70 -5.42 7.05
N ALA A 116 14.97 -4.67 7.89
CA ALA A 116 14.64 -5.08 9.25
C ALA A 116 13.78 -6.37 9.27
N SER A 117 12.80 -6.47 8.37
CA SER A 117 11.98 -7.69 8.25
C SER A 117 12.78 -8.91 7.78
N ASN A 118 13.73 -8.73 6.85
CA ASN A 118 14.58 -9.82 6.36
C ASN A 118 15.59 -10.29 7.41
N GLN A 119 16.24 -9.38 8.14
CA GLN A 119 17.20 -9.76 9.19
C GLN A 119 16.55 -10.53 10.35
N SER A 120 15.28 -10.24 10.63
CA SER A 120 14.48 -11.00 11.61
C SER A 120 14.22 -12.45 11.18
N GLY A 121 14.23 -12.73 9.87
CA GLY A 121 14.05 -14.08 9.30
C GLY A 121 15.34 -14.88 9.13
N TYR A 122 16.50 -14.23 8.98
CA TYR A 122 17.79 -14.90 8.75
C TYR A 122 18.64 -15.13 10.01
N GLY A 123 18.20 -14.66 11.19
CA GLY A 123 18.86 -14.91 12.48
C GLY A 123 18.45 -16.21 13.20
N ALA A 124 17.46 -16.94 12.66
CA ALA A 124 16.90 -18.15 13.28
C ALA A 124 17.39 -19.47 12.66
N MET A 125 18.55 -19.47 11.97
CA MET A 125 19.21 -20.74 11.62
C MET A 125 20.09 -21.21 12.80
N SER A 126 19.69 -22.34 13.38
CA SER A 126 20.44 -23.17 14.34
C SER A 126 20.23 -22.92 15.83
N ARG A 127 18.99 -23.10 16.32
CA ARG A 127 18.78 -23.94 17.51
C ARG A 127 17.70 -24.97 17.19
N PRO A 128 17.97 -26.28 17.26
CA PRO A 128 16.91 -27.28 17.15
C PRO A 128 16.04 -27.19 18.40
N SER A 129 15.06 -26.28 18.38
CA SER A 129 13.97 -26.31 19.34
C SER A 129 12.99 -27.36 18.84
N MET A 130 12.86 -28.47 19.56
CA MET A 130 11.76 -29.41 19.39
C MET A 130 10.45 -28.73 19.83
N SER A 131 9.96 -27.78 19.03
CA SER A 131 8.57 -27.35 19.07
C SER A 131 7.90 -27.94 17.85
N THR A 132 7.07 -28.94 18.09
CA THR A 132 6.14 -29.56 17.15
C THR A 132 5.17 -28.49 16.62
N GLY A 133 5.62 -27.68 15.66
CA GLY A 133 4.82 -26.66 15.02
C GLY A 133 3.79 -27.30 14.11
N LEU A 134 2.50 -27.01 14.34
CA LEU A 134 1.43 -27.39 13.43
C LEU A 134 1.70 -26.78 12.04
N PRO A 135 1.64 -27.56 10.93
CA PRO A 135 2.00 -27.12 9.57
C PRO A 135 1.26 -25.86 9.07
N GLY A 136 0.14 -25.47 9.69
CA GLY A 136 -0.66 -24.31 9.29
C GLY A 136 -0.20 -22.95 9.85
N MET A 137 0.61 -22.92 10.91
CA MET A 137 1.04 -21.66 11.55
C MET A 137 2.17 -20.98 10.76
N THR A 138 3.11 -21.77 10.24
CA THR A 138 4.26 -21.29 9.45
C THR A 138 3.86 -20.76 8.07
N LEU A 139 2.93 -21.44 7.39
CA LEU A 139 2.42 -21.01 6.08
C LEU A 139 1.70 -19.65 6.15
N ARG A 140 1.02 -19.38 7.28
CA ARG A 140 0.29 -18.13 7.52
C ARG A 140 1.23 -16.95 7.73
N THR A 141 2.33 -17.14 8.45
CA THR A 141 3.36 -16.10 8.64
C THR A 141 4.10 -15.78 7.34
N ASP A 142 4.36 -16.78 6.50
CA ASP A 142 5.06 -16.58 5.22
C ASP A 142 4.19 -15.80 4.23
N THR A 143 2.89 -16.09 4.19
CA THR A 143 1.92 -15.38 3.33
C THR A 143 1.78 -13.92 3.76
N GLN A 144 1.72 -13.64 5.07
CA GLN A 144 1.65 -12.27 5.60
C GLN A 144 2.91 -11.47 5.29
N ALA A 145 4.09 -12.07 5.42
CA ALA A 145 5.34 -11.44 5.03
C ALA A 145 5.36 -11.10 3.53
N MET A 146 4.81 -11.98 2.68
CA MET A 146 4.69 -11.72 1.25
C MET A 146 3.70 -10.59 0.94
N VAL A 147 2.54 -10.54 1.60
CA VAL A 147 1.58 -9.42 1.47
C VAL A 147 2.21 -8.10 1.90
N ALA A 148 2.92 -8.09 3.03
CA ALA A 148 3.65 -6.91 3.49
C ALA A 148 4.71 -6.45 2.48
N SER A 149 5.44 -7.39 1.87
CA SER A 149 6.43 -7.11 0.83
C SER A 149 5.79 -6.56 -0.46
N ILE A 150 4.58 -7.01 -0.81
CA ILE A 150 3.80 -6.46 -1.92
C ILE A 150 3.37 -5.02 -1.62
N TYR A 151 2.92 -4.74 -0.39
CA TYR A 151 2.55 -3.40 0.04
C TYR A 151 3.73 -2.42 -0.02
N ARG A 152 4.91 -2.86 0.42
CA ARG A 152 6.15 -2.06 0.29
C ARG A 152 6.43 -1.69 -1.16
N GLU A 153 6.40 -2.68 -2.05
CA GLU A 153 6.64 -2.44 -3.48
C GLU A 153 5.55 -1.57 -4.11
N ALA A 154 4.30 -1.73 -3.70
CA ALA A 154 3.18 -0.90 -4.15
C ALA A 154 3.33 0.57 -3.70
N ALA A 155 3.83 0.80 -2.48
CA ALA A 155 4.15 2.14 -2.00
C ALA A 155 5.32 2.76 -2.79
N ILE A 156 6.36 1.98 -3.10
CA ILE A 156 7.47 2.42 -3.98
C ILE A 156 6.95 2.78 -5.37
N LEU A 157 6.10 1.93 -5.96
CA LEU A 157 5.47 2.20 -7.25
C LEU A 157 4.62 3.48 -7.20
N TYR A 158 3.84 3.69 -6.13
CA TYR A 158 3.08 4.91 -5.93
C TYR A 158 4.00 6.14 -5.84
N LEU A 159 5.09 6.06 -5.09
CA LEU A 159 6.09 7.13 -5.01
C LEU A 159 6.68 7.46 -6.38
N HIS A 160 7.10 6.46 -7.15
CA HIS A 160 7.64 6.67 -8.50
C HIS A 160 6.60 7.31 -9.44
N SER A 161 5.33 6.96 -9.31
CA SER A 161 4.24 7.61 -10.07
C SER A 161 4.08 9.10 -9.72
N VAL A 162 4.41 9.48 -8.49
CA VAL A 162 4.41 10.88 -8.03
C VAL A 162 5.66 11.62 -8.49
N LEU A 163 6.83 10.97 -8.50
CA LEU A 163 8.10 11.60 -8.89
C LEU A 163 8.21 11.76 -10.42
N SER A 164 7.95 10.69 -11.18
CA SER A 164 8.23 10.58 -12.62
C SER A 164 6.98 10.57 -13.50
N GLU A 165 5.83 10.97 -12.95
CA GLU A 165 4.50 10.79 -13.55
C GLU A 165 4.11 9.32 -13.73
N CYS A 166 2.85 9.06 -14.07
CA CYS A 166 2.30 7.72 -14.27
C CYS A 166 2.67 7.09 -15.63
N HIS A 167 3.93 7.24 -16.07
CA HIS A 167 4.38 6.78 -17.39
C HIS A 167 4.98 5.36 -17.32
N PRO A 168 4.35 4.34 -17.94
CA PRO A 168 4.82 2.95 -17.81
C PRO A 168 6.21 2.67 -18.39
N GLY A 169 6.69 3.51 -19.32
CA GLY A 169 8.04 3.41 -19.90
C GLY A 169 9.17 3.83 -18.96
N VAL A 170 8.85 4.44 -17.81
CA VAL A 170 9.85 4.82 -16.81
C VAL A 170 10.46 3.55 -16.19
N PRO A 171 11.80 3.39 -16.15
CA PRO A 171 12.46 2.18 -15.65
C PRO A 171 12.08 1.80 -14.22
N GLU A 172 11.96 2.79 -13.34
CA GLU A 172 11.60 2.60 -11.94
C GLU A 172 10.17 2.07 -11.78
N ILE A 173 9.24 2.57 -12.60
CA ILE A 173 7.84 2.13 -12.63
C ILE A 173 7.74 0.73 -13.20
N SER A 174 8.32 0.48 -14.37
CA SER A 174 8.27 -0.85 -15.02
C SER A 174 8.91 -1.94 -14.17
N ARG A 175 10.03 -1.63 -13.49
CA ARG A 175 10.67 -2.55 -12.52
C ARG A 175 9.75 -2.86 -11.34
N SER A 176 9.18 -1.84 -10.70
CA SER A 176 8.29 -2.04 -9.54
C SER A 176 7.03 -2.81 -9.95
N VAL A 177 6.47 -2.54 -11.14
CA VAL A 177 5.35 -3.29 -11.71
C VAL A 177 5.69 -4.75 -11.92
N ALA A 178 6.85 -5.06 -12.50
CA ALA A 178 7.30 -6.44 -12.71
C ALA A 178 7.47 -7.18 -11.37
N GLU A 179 8.02 -6.50 -10.36
CA GLU A 179 8.25 -7.09 -9.04
C GLU A 179 6.95 -7.38 -8.29
N ILE A 180 5.97 -6.45 -8.32
CA ILE A 180 4.64 -6.69 -7.73
C ILE A 180 3.97 -7.88 -8.43
N LYS A 181 4.02 -7.97 -9.77
CA LYS A 181 3.44 -9.10 -10.51
C LYS A 181 4.07 -10.42 -10.10
N ARG A 182 5.41 -10.48 -10.08
CA ARG A 182 6.15 -11.66 -9.64
C ARG A 182 5.77 -12.07 -8.21
N LYS A 183 5.66 -11.12 -7.29
CA LYS A 183 5.22 -11.39 -5.90
C LYS A 183 3.78 -11.90 -5.85
N LEU A 184 2.87 -11.29 -6.62
CA LEU A 184 1.47 -11.72 -6.72
C LEU A 184 1.35 -13.15 -7.27
N GLU A 185 2.11 -13.53 -8.30
CA GLU A 185 2.12 -14.89 -8.87
C GLU A 185 2.54 -15.96 -7.85
N ASN A 186 3.39 -15.59 -6.89
CA ASN A 186 3.82 -16.48 -5.80
C ASN A 186 2.79 -16.61 -4.67
N ILE A 187 1.75 -15.76 -4.63
CA ILE A 187 0.62 -15.88 -3.69
C ILE A 187 -0.51 -16.63 -4.37
N MET A 188 -0.85 -17.80 -3.82
CA MET A 188 -2.06 -18.53 -4.21
C MET A 188 -3.30 -17.66 -3.94
N PRO A 189 -4.23 -17.55 -4.91
CA PRO A 189 -5.49 -16.83 -4.71
C PRO A 189 -6.19 -17.32 -3.44
N SER A 190 -6.50 -16.39 -2.54
CA SER A 190 -7.08 -16.70 -1.22
C SER A 190 -7.87 -15.50 -0.69
N TYR A 191 -8.47 -15.65 0.49
CA TYR A 191 -9.18 -14.55 1.17
C TYR A 191 -8.29 -13.32 1.45
N MET A 192 -6.97 -13.45 1.39
CA MET A 192 -6.00 -12.36 1.49
C MET A 192 -6.02 -11.43 0.26
N ASP A 193 -6.57 -11.85 -0.89
CA ASP A 193 -6.67 -10.99 -2.06
C ASP A 193 -7.52 -9.72 -1.76
N ARG A 194 -8.43 -9.77 -0.77
CA ARG A 194 -9.19 -8.61 -0.28
C ARG A 194 -8.30 -7.55 0.36
N THR A 195 -7.18 -7.94 0.95
CA THR A 195 -6.20 -7.02 1.50
C THR A 195 -5.20 -6.59 0.43
N LEU A 196 -5.40 -6.92 -0.85
CA LEU A 196 -4.47 -6.56 -1.92
C LEU A 196 -5.11 -5.63 -2.96
N ILE A 197 -6.28 -5.05 -2.67
CA ILE A 197 -6.98 -4.12 -3.59
C ILE A 197 -6.06 -3.00 -4.04
N PHE A 198 -5.41 -2.32 -3.09
CA PHE A 198 -4.53 -1.19 -3.42
C PHE A 198 -3.32 -1.63 -4.27
N PRO A 199 -2.52 -2.62 -3.86
CA PRO A 199 -1.43 -3.13 -4.69
C PRO A 199 -1.88 -3.57 -6.10
N ILE A 200 -2.98 -4.34 -6.19
CA ILE A 200 -3.53 -4.81 -7.47
C ILE A 200 -4.00 -3.63 -8.33
N PHE A 201 -4.65 -2.64 -7.72
CA PHE A 201 -5.14 -1.48 -8.44
C PHE A 201 -3.98 -0.66 -9.02
N ILE A 202 -3.01 -0.25 -8.20
CA ILE A 202 -1.93 0.62 -8.64
C ILE A 202 -1.05 -0.06 -9.71
N VAL A 203 -0.77 -1.35 -9.56
CA VAL A 203 -0.01 -2.11 -10.57
C VAL A 203 -0.81 -2.30 -11.86
N SER A 204 -2.14 -2.48 -11.79
CA SER A 204 -2.99 -2.56 -12.98
C SER A 204 -3.05 -1.24 -13.73
N CYS A 205 -3.12 -0.11 -13.02
CA CYS A 205 -3.10 1.22 -13.62
C CYS A 205 -1.75 1.52 -14.29
N LEU A 206 -0.62 1.09 -13.73
CA LEU A 206 0.71 1.44 -14.23
C LEU A 206 1.36 0.35 -15.11
N SER A 207 0.71 -0.79 -15.30
CA SER A 207 1.12 -1.82 -16.26
C SER A 207 0.95 -1.36 -17.71
N SER A 208 1.86 -1.81 -18.59
CA SER A 208 1.74 -1.69 -20.05
C SER A 208 1.22 -2.95 -20.73
N ASP A 209 1.22 -4.08 -20.02
CA ASP A 209 0.91 -5.40 -20.59
C ASP A 209 -0.59 -5.76 -20.41
N PRO A 210 -1.37 -5.91 -21.51
CA PRO A 210 -2.78 -6.28 -21.45
C PRO A 210 -3.01 -7.67 -20.87
N VAL A 211 -2.09 -8.61 -21.05
CA VAL A 211 -2.25 -9.99 -20.54
C VAL A 211 -2.22 -9.97 -19.01
N SER A 212 -1.23 -9.29 -18.45
CA SER A 212 -1.13 -9.07 -17.00
C SER A 212 -2.35 -8.34 -16.43
N LEU A 213 -2.94 -7.40 -17.19
CA LEU A 213 -4.14 -6.68 -16.75
C LEU A 213 -5.30 -7.64 -16.54
N GLU A 214 -5.53 -8.56 -17.47
CA GLU A 214 -6.63 -9.53 -17.37
C GLU A 214 -6.43 -10.51 -16.19
N VAL A 215 -5.19 -10.92 -15.91
CA VAL A 215 -4.87 -11.73 -14.73
C VAL A 215 -5.20 -10.98 -13.44
N LEU A 216 -4.82 -9.70 -13.35
CA LEU A 216 -5.06 -8.85 -12.18
C LEU A 216 -6.55 -8.57 -12.00
N LYS A 217 -7.28 -8.25 -13.07
CA LYS A 217 -8.74 -8.12 -13.05
C LYS A 217 -9.40 -9.41 -12.57
N GLY A 218 -8.94 -10.57 -13.06
CA GLY A 218 -9.43 -11.88 -12.65
C GLY A 218 -9.26 -12.15 -11.15
N ARG A 219 -8.18 -11.66 -10.52
CA ARG A 219 -8.03 -11.72 -9.05
C ARG A 219 -9.09 -10.88 -8.34
N THR A 220 -9.32 -9.65 -8.80
CA THR A 220 -10.31 -8.76 -8.19
C THR A 220 -11.76 -9.25 -8.39
N LEU A 221 -12.08 -9.87 -9.54
CA LEU A 221 -13.41 -10.44 -9.80
C LEU A 221 -13.78 -11.59 -8.86
N ARG A 222 -12.79 -12.39 -8.44
CA ARG A 222 -13.01 -13.51 -7.52
C ARG A 222 -13.40 -13.05 -6.11
N LEU A 223 -13.16 -11.79 -5.80
CA LEU A 223 -13.48 -11.19 -4.53
C LEU A 223 -14.91 -10.61 -4.50
N GLN A 224 -15.93 -11.40 -4.86
CA GLN A 224 -17.34 -10.98 -4.92
C GLN A 224 -17.92 -10.66 -3.53
N GLU A 225 -17.34 -9.68 -2.84
CA GLU A 225 -17.73 -9.21 -1.52
C GLU A 225 -18.56 -7.93 -1.68
N PRO A 226 -19.78 -7.87 -1.13
CA PRO A 226 -20.70 -6.75 -1.34
C PRO A 226 -20.19 -5.41 -0.77
N PHE A 227 -19.20 -5.44 0.11
CA PHE A 227 -18.61 -4.24 0.73
C PHE A 227 -17.39 -3.69 -0.02
N MET A 228 -16.86 -4.46 -0.97
CA MET A 228 -15.63 -4.09 -1.66
C MET A 228 -15.94 -3.46 -3.01
N ASN A 229 -15.34 -2.31 -3.31
CA ASN A 229 -15.62 -1.55 -4.53
C ASN A 229 -14.99 -2.17 -5.81
N CYS A 230 -14.86 -3.49 -5.89
CA CYS A 230 -14.19 -4.25 -6.96
C CYS A 230 -14.61 -3.83 -8.38
N HIS A 231 -15.91 -3.71 -8.64
CA HIS A 231 -16.43 -3.29 -9.95
C HIS A 231 -16.00 -1.87 -10.31
N ARG A 232 -16.06 -0.95 -9.34
CA ARG A 232 -15.63 0.43 -9.54
C ARG A 232 -14.11 0.49 -9.74
N THR A 233 -13.34 -0.37 -9.06
CA THR A 233 -11.88 -0.46 -9.18
C THR A 233 -11.51 -0.89 -10.59
N GLN A 234 -12.21 -1.89 -11.13
CA GLN A 234 -12.03 -2.33 -12.51
C GLN A 234 -12.41 -1.27 -13.52
N HIS A 235 -13.55 -0.60 -13.33
CA HIS A 235 -13.97 0.48 -14.20
C HIS A 235 -12.94 1.63 -14.22
N ALA A 236 -12.37 1.98 -13.07
CA ALA A 236 -11.32 2.98 -12.99
C ALA A 236 -10.03 2.53 -13.71
N ILE A 237 -9.63 1.26 -13.57
CA ILE A 237 -8.49 0.70 -14.31
C ILE A 237 -8.75 0.77 -15.83
N GLU A 238 -9.93 0.35 -16.29
CA GLU A 238 -10.31 0.41 -17.70
C GLU A 238 -10.31 1.84 -18.23
N ALA A 239 -10.83 2.80 -17.46
CA ALA A 239 -10.78 4.21 -17.82
C ALA A 239 -9.33 4.73 -17.98
N VAL A 240 -8.38 4.30 -17.14
CA VAL A 240 -6.96 4.63 -17.31
C VAL A 240 -6.42 4.09 -18.64
N TRP A 241 -6.74 2.84 -18.97
CA TRP A 241 -6.26 2.18 -20.19
C TRP A 241 -6.86 2.78 -21.46
N ILE A 242 -8.17 3.03 -21.47
CA ILE A 242 -8.86 3.69 -22.59
C ILE A 242 -8.24 5.07 -22.83
N ARG A 243 -8.09 5.88 -21.78
CA ARG A 243 -7.48 7.22 -21.88
C ARG A 243 -6.05 7.18 -22.39
N ARG A 244 -5.27 6.18 -21.99
CA ARG A 244 -3.89 6.03 -22.46
C ARG A 244 -3.87 5.70 -23.96
N ALA A 245 -4.77 4.84 -24.41
CA ALA A 245 -4.91 4.49 -25.83
C ALA A 245 -5.35 5.71 -26.67
N THR A 246 -6.30 6.52 -26.17
CA THR A 246 -6.77 7.72 -26.88
C THR A 246 -5.74 8.84 -26.90
N ASN A 247 -4.91 8.96 -25.87
CA ASN A 247 -3.91 10.03 -25.74
C ASN A 247 -2.55 9.68 -26.37
N GLY A 248 -2.50 8.68 -27.28
CA GLY A 248 -1.27 8.31 -27.98
C GLY A 248 -0.14 7.82 -27.05
N GLY A 249 -0.48 7.18 -25.93
CA GLY A 249 0.50 6.63 -24.99
C GLY A 249 1.04 7.64 -23.96
N GLN A 250 0.48 8.85 -23.87
CA GLN A 250 0.85 9.79 -22.81
C GLN A 250 0.50 9.26 -21.41
N SER A 251 1.22 9.77 -20.41
CA SER A 251 0.97 9.46 -18.99
C SER A 251 -0.46 9.84 -18.61
N VAL A 252 -1.17 8.90 -17.97
CA VAL A 252 -2.52 9.12 -17.43
C VAL A 252 -2.45 9.06 -15.93
N ASP A 253 -2.80 10.16 -15.27
CA ASP A 253 -2.96 10.19 -13.82
C ASP A 253 -4.16 9.32 -13.41
N TRP A 254 -3.88 8.18 -12.78
CA TRP A 254 -4.91 7.23 -12.33
C TRP A 254 -5.84 7.85 -11.27
N ARG A 255 -5.37 8.83 -10.49
CA ARG A 255 -6.18 9.54 -9.49
C ARG A 255 -7.27 10.37 -10.16
N GLU A 256 -6.99 10.92 -11.33
CA GLU A 256 -7.98 11.63 -12.14
C GLU A 256 -9.06 10.67 -12.66
N SER A 257 -8.68 9.47 -13.10
CA SER A 257 -9.65 8.46 -13.50
C SER A 257 -10.53 8.00 -12.33
N LEU A 258 -9.99 7.88 -11.10
CA LEU A 258 -10.80 7.57 -9.91
C LEU A 258 -11.84 8.65 -9.59
N ARG A 259 -11.46 9.93 -9.68
CA ARG A 259 -12.37 11.06 -9.46
C ARG A 259 -13.53 11.07 -10.45
N GLN A 260 -13.25 10.79 -11.72
CA GLN A 260 -14.27 10.74 -12.78
C GLN A 260 -15.27 9.60 -12.60
N VAL A 261 -14.85 8.50 -11.97
CA VAL A 261 -15.73 7.37 -11.60
C VAL A 261 -16.50 7.65 -10.29
N GLY A 262 -16.33 8.83 -9.67
CA GLY A 262 -17.16 9.32 -8.57
C GLY A 262 -17.02 8.50 -7.28
N SER A 263 -15.80 8.13 -6.91
CA SER A 263 -15.59 7.15 -5.84
C SER A 263 -14.39 7.50 -4.95
N ASP A 264 -14.65 8.30 -3.91
CA ASP A 264 -13.64 8.71 -2.93
C ASP A 264 -13.20 7.57 -1.96
N LEU A 265 -13.82 6.39 -2.04
CA LEU A 265 -13.66 5.25 -1.13
C LEU A 265 -13.28 3.94 -1.87
N LEU A 266 -12.62 4.06 -3.02
CA LEU A 266 -12.45 2.93 -3.94
C LEU A 266 -11.46 1.85 -3.48
N LEU A 267 -10.50 2.23 -2.63
CA LEU A 267 -9.38 1.38 -2.22
C LEU A 267 -9.45 0.97 -0.75
N VAL A 268 -10.68 0.89 -0.27
CA VAL A 268 -11.07 0.72 1.10
C VAL A 268 -11.76 -0.62 1.26
#